data_AF-A0A812PSR4-F1
#
_entry.id   AF-A0A812PSR4-F1
#
_cell.length_a   1.000
_cell.length_b   1.000
_cell.length_c   1.000
_cell.angle_alpha   90.00
_cell.angle_beta   90.00
_cell.angle_gamma   90.00
#
_symmetry.space_group_name_H-M   'P 1'
#
loop_
_entity.id
_entity.type
_entity.pdbx_description
1 polymer ?
#
loop_
_entity_poly.entity_id
_entity_poly.type
_entity_poly.pdbx_seq_one_letter_code
_entity_poly.pdbx_strand_id
1 'polypeptide(L)'
;MTTTMRRREFEAGQVHDDFQQCLLRDGPEAQAATYSWELNQKRAVSLLLAGSVAGLLGFLCAGLLGIHNYYSGGFQQLWAHNKTFILENNFMGEPFPSGHNYCPQTVSELVHDHKSAEGKLFFGFGLLAAICILASWYPAHLRNVYLGDGVAVCGCCGPTWQNMRQFCPSVGLFLVTCIPTVPPANRHFGENFTVLLHTCGAIMMVGGYGLCEIVALQRACSRRKDTTAWGPILKPGEWRLRAALIGLSLCSGVAFQVCGFLSPKTVDSLGTDSCADVWVVPSKIDFEYVLQKPGGDHLALAVRISQAIADKEKLLLDTAHGSCLLLKTLEYWFEVSAGLFMVGSHLAIWWYCPERRLDLPEKLPELAKRELRRQGYPTSFICWGTGSDPEAVSSSEEDPTNECN
;
A
#
# COMPACT_ATOMS: atom_id res chain seq x y z
N MET A 1 23.09 35.41 -6.52
CA MET A 1 22.08 34.41 -6.10
C MET A 1 20.98 34.99 -5.21
N THR A 2 21.14 36.19 -4.62
CA THR A 2 20.17 36.83 -3.71
C THR A 2 19.05 37.64 -4.41
N THR A 3 19.24 38.05 -5.66
CA THR A 3 18.24 38.85 -6.42
C THR A 3 17.10 38.03 -7.01
N THR A 4 17.28 36.73 -7.24
CA THR A 4 16.24 35.83 -7.77
C THR A 4 15.25 35.33 -6.71
N MET A 5 15.58 35.38 -5.42
CA MET A 5 14.66 35.00 -4.35
C MET A 5 13.59 36.08 -4.09
N ARG A 6 13.96 37.36 -4.04
CA ARG A 6 13.00 38.46 -3.80
C ARG A 6 11.90 38.56 -4.85
N ARG A 7 12.19 38.20 -6.10
CA ARG A 7 11.19 38.27 -7.18
C ARG A 7 10.09 37.21 -7.02
N ARG A 8 10.42 36.02 -6.48
CA ARG A 8 9.45 34.94 -6.25
C ARG A 8 8.54 35.21 -5.05
N GLU A 9 9.05 35.87 -4.02
CA GLU A 9 8.22 36.27 -2.85
C GLU A 9 7.28 37.42 -3.20
N PHE A 10 7.72 38.37 -4.04
CA PHE A 10 6.87 39.47 -4.51
C PHE A 10 5.76 38.99 -5.45
N GLU A 11 6.07 38.05 -6.36
CA GLU A 11 5.06 37.43 -7.23
C GLU A 11 4.08 36.53 -6.45
N ALA A 12 4.52 35.86 -5.38
CA ALA A 12 3.63 35.06 -4.53
C ALA A 12 2.64 35.91 -3.72
N GLY A 13 3.08 37.07 -3.22
CA GLY A 13 2.21 38.02 -2.53
C GLY A 13 1.15 38.63 -3.46
N GLN A 14 1.55 39.04 -4.66
CA GLN A 14 0.65 39.69 -5.62
C GLN A 14 -0.41 38.73 -6.20
N VAL A 15 -0.07 37.45 -6.42
CA VAL A 15 -1.03 36.40 -6.81
C VAL A 15 -2.03 36.09 -5.69
N HIS A 16 -1.62 36.24 -4.43
CA HIS A 16 -2.50 36.04 -3.29
C HIS A 16 -3.55 37.17 -3.18
N ASP A 17 -3.15 38.42 -3.42
CA ASP A 17 -4.04 39.58 -3.39
C ASP A 17 -5.05 39.56 -4.55
N ASP A 18 -4.62 39.20 -5.76
CA ASP A 18 -5.53 39.09 -6.93
C ASP A 18 -6.52 37.93 -6.77
N PHE A 19 -6.12 36.82 -6.14
CA PHE A 19 -7.03 35.71 -5.85
C PHE A 19 -8.06 36.10 -4.78
N GLN A 20 -7.65 36.83 -3.74
CA GLN A 20 -8.58 37.39 -2.77
C GLN A 20 -9.54 38.40 -3.41
N GLN A 21 -9.08 39.24 -4.34
CA GLN A 21 -9.95 40.17 -5.05
C GLN A 21 -10.95 39.48 -5.99
N CYS A 22 -10.56 38.40 -6.67
CA CYS A 22 -11.50 37.56 -7.44
C CYS A 22 -12.51 36.85 -6.52
N LEU A 23 -12.07 36.29 -5.39
CA LEU A 23 -12.95 35.67 -4.41
C LEU A 23 -13.96 36.65 -3.82
N LEU A 24 -13.56 37.91 -3.58
CA LEU A 24 -14.46 38.96 -3.09
C LEU A 24 -15.51 39.40 -4.13
N ARG A 25 -15.21 39.19 -5.42
CA ARG A 25 -16.15 39.47 -6.52
C ARG A 25 -17.20 38.37 -6.67
N ASP A 26 -16.82 37.13 -6.35
CA ASP A 26 -17.73 36.00 -6.37
C ASP A 26 -18.49 35.91 -5.04
N GLY A 27 -19.80 35.63 -5.09
CA GLY A 27 -20.66 35.62 -3.91
C GLY A 27 -20.19 34.65 -2.81
N PRO A 28 -20.76 34.73 -1.59
CA PRO A 28 -20.36 33.89 -0.45
C PRO A 28 -20.42 32.37 -0.74
N GLU A 29 -21.33 31.93 -1.61
CA GLU A 29 -21.43 30.54 -2.07
C GLU A 29 -20.20 30.08 -2.84
N ALA A 30 -19.67 30.91 -3.74
CA ALA A 30 -18.48 30.60 -4.53
C ALA A 30 -17.22 30.56 -3.66
N GLN A 31 -17.13 31.46 -2.66
CA GLN A 31 -16.05 31.42 -1.66
C GLN A 31 -16.10 30.13 -0.84
N ALA A 32 -17.28 29.72 -0.36
CA ALA A 32 -17.45 28.47 0.38
C ALA A 32 -17.10 27.24 -0.47
N ALA A 33 -17.52 27.22 -1.74
CA ALA A 33 -17.20 26.14 -2.67
C ALA A 33 -15.69 26.03 -2.94
N THR A 34 -15.01 27.17 -3.15
CA THR A 34 -13.55 27.21 -3.36
C THR A 34 -12.80 26.72 -2.13
N TYR A 35 -13.18 27.20 -0.94
CA TYR A 35 -12.57 26.76 0.31
C TYR A 35 -12.76 25.25 0.54
N SER A 36 -13.98 24.74 0.32
CA SER A 36 -14.27 23.30 0.44
C SER A 36 -13.42 22.47 -0.54
N TRP A 37 -13.28 22.94 -1.77
CA TRP A 37 -12.43 22.31 -2.77
C TRP A 37 -10.96 22.24 -2.33
N GLU A 38 -10.37 23.37 -1.92
CA GLU A 38 -8.97 23.43 -1.47
C GLU A 38 -8.73 22.59 -0.20
N LEU A 39 -9.71 22.56 0.72
CA LEU A 39 -9.67 21.70 1.90
C LEU A 39 -9.63 20.22 1.51
N ASN A 40 -10.44 19.80 0.53
CA ASN A 40 -10.42 18.44 0.01
C ASN A 40 -9.09 18.11 -0.69
N GLN A 41 -8.51 19.06 -1.43
CA GLN A 41 -7.17 18.89 -2.00
C GLN A 41 -6.11 18.68 -0.91
N LYS A 42 -6.14 19.47 0.16
CA LYS A 42 -5.19 19.33 1.28
C LYS A 42 -5.33 17.97 1.97
N ARG A 43 -6.57 17.52 2.23
CA ARG A 43 -6.86 16.18 2.76
C ARG A 43 -6.35 15.08 1.84
N ALA A 44 -6.61 15.19 0.54
CA ALA A 44 -6.15 14.23 -0.46
C ALA A 44 -4.63 14.07 -0.44
N VAL A 45 -3.89 15.18 -0.40
CA VAL A 45 -2.42 15.16 -0.31
C VAL A 45 -1.95 14.45 0.97
N SER A 46 -2.50 14.83 2.13
CA SER A 46 -2.09 14.27 3.43
C SER A 46 -2.37 12.79 3.53
N LEU A 47 -3.55 12.35 3.10
CA LEU A 47 -3.94 10.93 3.12
C LEU A 47 -3.17 10.12 2.08
N LEU A 48 -2.90 10.67 0.89
CA LEU A 48 -2.04 10.01 -0.10
C LEU A 48 -0.63 9.79 0.46
N LEU A 49 -0.05 10.79 1.13
CA LEU A 49 1.27 10.65 1.78
C LEU A 49 1.25 9.58 2.86
N ALA A 50 0.30 9.69 3.80
CA ALA A 50 0.19 8.74 4.92
C ALA A 50 0.02 7.31 4.40
N GLY A 51 -0.86 7.12 3.42
CA GLY A 51 -1.10 5.82 2.81
C GLY A 51 0.10 5.30 2.02
N SER A 52 0.82 6.16 1.30
CA SER A 52 2.01 5.75 0.55
C SER A 52 3.17 5.40 1.48
N VAL A 53 3.38 6.14 2.57
CA VAL A 53 4.41 5.82 3.57
C VAL A 53 4.07 4.52 4.29
N ALA A 54 2.80 4.32 4.69
CA ALA A 54 2.36 3.06 5.28
C ALA A 54 2.58 1.89 4.30
N GLY A 55 2.20 2.04 3.03
CA GLY A 55 2.39 1.00 2.01
C GLY A 55 3.87 0.67 1.80
N LEU A 56 4.74 1.70 1.81
CA LEU A 56 6.19 1.52 1.69
C LEU A 56 6.72 0.70 2.87
N LEU A 57 6.32 1.05 4.10
CA LEU A 57 6.69 0.31 5.29
C LEU A 57 6.17 -1.13 5.26
N GLY A 58 4.94 -1.36 4.79
CA GLY A 58 4.37 -2.70 4.65
C GLY A 58 5.24 -3.61 3.77
N PHE A 59 5.55 -3.17 2.54
CA PHE A 59 6.41 -3.95 1.63
C PHE A 59 7.87 -4.02 2.08
N LEU A 60 8.42 -2.94 2.63
CA LEU A 60 9.81 -2.93 3.10
C LEU A 60 10.00 -3.84 4.31
N CYS A 61 9.11 -3.78 5.30
CA CYS A 61 9.16 -4.66 6.46
C CYS A 61 8.98 -6.13 6.05
N ALA A 62 8.02 -6.44 5.17
CA ALA A 62 7.86 -7.79 4.65
C ALA A 62 9.15 -8.28 3.97
N GLY A 63 9.71 -7.48 3.05
CA GLY A 63 10.95 -7.77 2.34
C GLY A 63 12.15 -8.00 3.27
N LEU A 64 12.37 -7.08 4.22
CA LEU A 64 13.49 -7.16 5.16
C LEU A 64 13.33 -8.32 6.16
N LEU A 65 12.11 -8.63 6.60
CA LEU A 65 11.87 -9.77 7.48
C LEU A 65 11.99 -11.10 6.74
N GLY A 66 11.65 -11.18 5.45
CA GLY A 66 11.93 -12.36 4.63
C GLY A 66 13.43 -12.63 4.50
N ILE A 67 14.23 -11.60 4.25
CA ILE A 67 15.70 -11.68 4.30
C ILE A 67 16.14 -12.11 5.69
N HIS A 68 15.62 -11.43 6.72
CA HIS A 68 15.97 -11.71 8.09
C HIS A 68 15.73 -13.19 8.35
N ASN A 69 14.51 -13.71 8.28
CA ASN A 69 14.22 -15.10 8.63
C ASN A 69 15.06 -16.12 7.84
N TYR A 70 15.30 -15.85 6.55
CA TYR A 70 16.20 -16.70 5.76
C TYR A 70 17.65 -16.71 6.29
N TYR A 71 18.22 -15.55 6.64
CA TYR A 71 19.60 -15.44 7.13
C TYR A 71 19.76 -15.47 8.67
N SER A 72 18.70 -15.24 9.43
CA SER A 72 18.74 -14.83 10.83
C SER A 72 18.60 -15.98 11.82
N GLY A 73 18.33 -17.19 11.34
CA GLY A 73 18.90 -18.38 11.97
C GLY A 73 20.38 -18.17 12.34
N GLY A 74 21.15 -17.37 11.57
CA GLY A 74 22.50 -16.92 11.92
C GLY A 74 22.64 -15.53 12.60
N PHE A 75 21.71 -14.58 12.43
CA PHE A 75 21.94 -13.17 12.81
C PHE A 75 21.72 -12.89 14.31
N GLN A 76 20.74 -13.55 14.93
CA GLN A 76 20.49 -13.41 16.38
C GLN A 76 21.65 -13.96 17.23
N GLN A 77 22.50 -14.80 16.65
CA GLN A 77 23.73 -15.31 17.29
C GLN A 77 25.04 -14.70 16.78
N LEU A 78 25.03 -13.96 15.68
CA LEU A 78 26.18 -13.16 15.24
C LEU A 78 26.53 -12.06 16.26
N TRP A 79 25.53 -11.57 16.99
CA TRP A 79 25.74 -10.73 18.18
C TRP A 79 26.14 -11.52 19.44
N ALA A 80 25.85 -12.82 19.47
CA ALA A 80 26.23 -13.75 20.54
C ALA A 80 27.53 -14.52 20.21
N HIS A 81 28.57 -13.83 19.74
CA HIS A 81 29.97 -14.27 19.65
C HIS A 81 30.35 -15.63 19.01
N ASN A 82 29.42 -16.48 18.54
CA ASN A 82 29.70 -17.75 17.86
C ASN A 82 29.23 -17.69 16.40
N LYS A 83 30.21 -17.69 15.48
CA LYS A 83 30.05 -17.43 14.03
C LYS A 83 29.45 -18.60 13.23
N THR A 84 28.52 -19.37 13.78
CA THR A 84 27.90 -20.50 13.07
C THR A 84 26.52 -20.11 12.57
N PHE A 85 26.32 -20.20 11.26
CA PHE A 85 24.99 -20.15 10.65
C PHE A 85 24.16 -21.30 11.25
N ILE A 86 23.13 -20.99 12.05
CA ILE A 86 22.24 -22.03 12.54
C ILE A 86 21.16 -22.27 11.51
N LEU A 87 21.09 -23.53 11.09
CA LEU A 87 20.00 -24.09 10.32
C LEU A 87 18.79 -24.27 11.22
N GLU A 88 17.65 -23.74 10.77
CA GLU A 88 16.36 -24.07 11.34
C GLU A 88 16.13 -25.58 11.28
N ASN A 89 15.44 -26.08 12.31
CA ASN A 89 15.06 -27.47 12.35
C ASN A 89 13.76 -27.68 11.54
N ASN A 90 13.73 -28.76 10.77
CA ASN A 90 12.53 -29.30 10.15
C ASN A 90 11.54 -29.82 11.20
N PHE A 91 10.40 -30.35 10.75
CA PHE A 91 9.39 -30.87 11.67
C PHE A 91 9.84 -32.09 12.49
N MET A 92 10.97 -32.72 12.16
CA MET A 92 11.57 -33.82 12.91
C MET A 92 12.55 -33.33 14.00
N GLY A 93 12.73 -32.01 14.14
CA GLY A 93 13.68 -31.42 15.07
C GLY A 93 15.13 -31.57 14.60
N GLU A 94 15.35 -31.70 13.28
CA GLU A 94 16.67 -31.86 12.66
C GLU A 94 16.94 -30.71 11.70
N PRO A 95 18.20 -30.27 11.52
CA PRO A 95 18.53 -29.28 10.50
C PRO A 95 18.04 -29.71 9.11
N PHE A 96 17.58 -28.74 8.30
CA PHE A 96 17.16 -29.03 6.93
C PHE A 96 18.29 -29.70 6.11
N PRO A 97 18.05 -30.89 5.51
CA PRO A 97 19.06 -31.62 4.73
C PRO A 97 19.71 -30.81 3.60
N SER A 98 18.97 -29.88 2.99
CA SER A 98 19.46 -28.98 1.94
C SER A 98 20.61 -28.05 2.39
N GLY A 99 20.77 -27.84 3.69
CA GLY A 99 21.68 -26.83 4.25
C GLY A 99 21.17 -25.39 4.12
N HIS A 100 19.87 -25.18 3.86
CA HIS A 100 19.25 -23.86 3.77
C HIS A 100 18.03 -23.70 4.68
N ASN A 101 17.85 -22.52 5.27
CA ASN A 101 16.61 -22.15 5.95
C ASN A 101 15.48 -21.97 4.94
N TYR A 102 14.24 -22.03 5.42
CA TYR A 102 13.08 -21.87 4.56
C TYR A 102 12.98 -20.42 4.06
N CYS A 103 13.09 -20.24 2.74
CA CYS A 103 12.81 -18.98 2.07
C CYS A 103 11.38 -18.99 1.56
N PRO A 104 10.50 -18.03 1.86
CA PRO A 104 9.17 -17.97 1.27
C PRO A 104 9.24 -17.73 -0.25
N GLN A 105 8.31 -18.29 -1.02
CA GLN A 105 8.20 -18.08 -2.47
C GLN A 105 7.59 -16.73 -2.80
N THR A 106 6.64 -16.28 -1.98
CA THR A 106 5.90 -15.03 -2.17
C THR A 106 5.80 -14.26 -0.85
N VAL A 107 5.60 -12.95 -0.93
CA VAL A 107 5.27 -12.09 0.22
C VAL A 107 4.02 -12.62 0.91
N SER A 108 3.03 -13.04 0.12
CA SER A 108 1.75 -13.56 0.62
C SER A 108 1.90 -14.88 1.37
N GLU A 109 2.89 -15.70 1.00
CA GLU A 109 3.27 -16.90 1.76
C GLU A 109 4.02 -16.50 3.04
N LEU A 110 4.90 -15.50 3.02
CA LEU A 110 5.59 -15.05 4.24
C LEU A 110 4.60 -14.53 5.31
N VAL A 111 3.60 -13.77 4.89
CA VAL A 111 2.65 -13.09 5.79
C VAL A 111 1.39 -13.91 6.07
N HIS A 112 1.38 -15.20 5.70
CA HIS A 112 0.19 -16.02 5.79
C HIS A 112 -0.29 -16.23 7.23
N ASP A 113 0.65 -16.31 8.18
CA ASP A 113 0.34 -16.38 9.60
C ASP A 113 0.12 -14.98 10.18
N HIS A 114 -1.14 -14.65 10.45
CA HIS A 114 -1.54 -13.39 11.08
C HIS A 114 -1.00 -13.22 12.51
N LYS A 115 -0.47 -14.28 13.13
CA LYS A 115 0.14 -14.22 14.46
C LYS A 115 1.63 -13.90 14.40
N SER A 116 2.29 -14.12 13.26
CA SER A 116 3.70 -13.79 13.08
C SER A 116 3.94 -12.28 13.06
N ALA A 117 5.19 -11.87 13.25
CA ALA A 117 5.56 -10.45 13.22
C ALA A 117 5.34 -9.86 11.81
N GLU A 118 5.69 -10.64 10.78
CA GLU A 118 5.56 -10.32 9.37
C GLU A 118 4.09 -10.13 9.00
N GLY A 119 3.24 -11.07 9.40
CA GLY A 119 1.79 -11.02 9.19
C GLY A 119 1.18 -9.79 9.82
N LYS A 120 1.49 -9.50 11.08
CA LYS A 120 0.97 -8.33 11.80
C LYS A 120 1.41 -7.00 11.18
N LEU A 121 2.68 -6.88 10.82
CA LEU A 121 3.23 -5.65 10.24
C LEU A 121 2.68 -5.40 8.85
N PHE A 122 2.69 -6.42 7.98
CA PHE A 122 2.12 -6.29 6.65
C PHE A 122 0.61 -6.01 6.71
N PHE A 123 -0.12 -6.67 7.61
CA PHE A 123 -1.54 -6.41 7.82
C PHE A 123 -1.80 -4.97 8.26
N GLY A 124 -1.16 -4.52 9.34
CA GLY A 124 -1.39 -3.18 9.89
C GLY A 124 -1.05 -2.08 8.89
N PHE A 125 0.14 -2.15 8.28
CA PHE A 125 0.58 -1.14 7.33
C PHE A 125 -0.16 -1.20 5.99
N GLY A 126 -0.42 -2.40 5.45
CA GLY A 126 -1.15 -2.58 4.20
C GLY A 126 -2.61 -2.11 4.31
N LEU A 127 -3.28 -2.42 5.43
CA LEU A 127 -4.65 -1.98 5.67
C LEU A 127 -4.74 -0.46 5.84
N LEU A 128 -3.82 0.13 6.63
CA LEU A 128 -3.73 1.58 6.79
C LEU A 128 -3.46 2.27 5.45
N ALA A 129 -2.57 1.71 4.63
CA ALA A 129 -2.28 2.21 3.30
C ALA A 129 -3.51 2.18 2.39
N ALA A 130 -4.22 1.04 2.33
CA ALA A 130 -5.42 0.88 1.54
C ALA A 130 -6.50 1.90 1.93
N ILE A 131 -6.76 2.07 3.23
CA ILE A 131 -7.77 3.02 3.73
C ILE A 131 -7.37 4.45 3.41
N CYS A 132 -6.12 4.84 3.67
CA CYS A 132 -5.66 6.21 3.42
C CYS A 132 -5.69 6.56 1.92
N ILE A 133 -5.22 5.66 1.05
CA ILE A 133 -5.26 5.89 -0.40
C ILE A 133 -6.72 5.95 -0.88
N LEU A 134 -7.60 5.07 -0.38
CA LEU A 134 -9.03 5.09 -0.72
C LEU A 134 -9.76 6.34 -0.21
N ALA A 135 -9.43 6.83 0.98
CA ALA A 135 -10.04 8.02 1.56
C ALA A 135 -9.50 9.31 0.93
N SER A 136 -8.31 9.27 0.33
CA SER A 136 -7.67 10.45 -0.26
C SER A 136 -8.42 11.03 -1.45
N TRP A 137 -9.17 10.22 -2.22
CA TRP A 137 -9.74 10.64 -3.50
C TRP A 137 -8.74 11.40 -4.40
N TYR A 138 -7.46 11.04 -4.30
CA TYR A 138 -6.37 11.77 -4.95
C TYR A 138 -6.50 11.91 -6.48
N PRO A 139 -7.10 10.97 -7.24
CA PRO A 139 -7.30 11.13 -8.69
C PRO A 139 -8.25 12.28 -9.03
N ALA A 140 -9.20 12.60 -8.16
CA ALA A 140 -10.15 13.69 -8.36
C ALA A 140 -9.58 15.05 -7.94
N HIS A 141 -8.74 15.06 -6.89
CA HIS A 141 -8.31 16.31 -6.26
C HIS A 141 -6.91 16.79 -6.67
N LEU A 142 -6.03 15.91 -7.17
CA LEU A 142 -4.64 16.29 -7.51
C LEU A 142 -4.47 16.54 -9.01
N ARG A 143 -4.06 17.76 -9.38
CA ARG A 143 -3.96 18.20 -10.78
C ARG A 143 -2.96 17.40 -11.63
N ASN A 144 -1.96 16.78 -11.00
CA ASN A 144 -0.95 15.98 -11.69
C ASN A 144 -1.39 14.54 -12.00
N VAL A 145 -2.59 14.14 -11.59
CA VAL A 145 -3.20 12.84 -11.96
C VAL A 145 -4.64 12.95 -12.47
N TYR A 146 -5.29 14.09 -12.28
CA TYR A 146 -6.64 14.33 -12.75
C TYR A 146 -6.77 14.20 -14.27
N LEU A 147 -7.73 13.37 -14.71
CA LEU A 147 -7.97 13.09 -16.12
C LEU A 147 -9.22 13.78 -16.68
N GLY A 148 -10.08 14.35 -15.84
CA GLY A 148 -11.39 14.86 -16.22
C GLY A 148 -12.51 13.85 -15.95
N ASP A 149 -13.70 14.33 -15.59
CA ASP A 149 -14.80 13.49 -15.12
C ASP A 149 -15.49 12.71 -16.25
N GLY A 150 -15.43 13.22 -17.48
CA GLY A 150 -16.05 12.58 -18.65
C GLY A 150 -15.23 11.47 -19.29
N VAL A 151 -14.08 11.09 -18.71
CA VAL A 151 -13.18 10.14 -19.36
C VAL A 151 -13.52 8.71 -18.95
N ALA A 152 -14.46 8.12 -19.68
CA ALA A 152 -14.85 6.73 -19.52
C ALA A 152 -13.72 5.76 -19.95
N VAL A 153 -13.66 4.61 -19.30
CA VAL A 153 -12.78 3.48 -19.70
C VAL A 153 -13.23 2.89 -21.03
N CYS A 154 -14.55 2.78 -21.24
CA CYS A 154 -15.19 2.35 -22.47
C CYS A 154 -16.10 3.45 -22.99
N GLY A 155 -16.06 3.75 -24.30
CA GLY A 155 -16.68 4.94 -24.90
C GLY A 155 -18.21 5.03 -24.85
N CYS A 156 -18.94 3.98 -24.45
CA CYS A 156 -20.40 3.96 -24.44
C CYS A 156 -21.03 3.93 -23.04
N CYS A 157 -20.39 3.26 -22.08
CA CYS A 157 -20.83 3.16 -20.69
C CYS A 157 -19.71 2.51 -19.88
N GLY A 158 -19.48 2.98 -18.66
CA GLY A 158 -18.49 2.35 -17.77
C GLY A 158 -17.94 3.29 -16.71
N PRO A 159 -17.13 2.74 -15.80
CA PRO A 159 -16.40 3.57 -14.83
C PRO A 159 -15.48 4.55 -15.56
N THR A 160 -15.26 5.71 -14.94
CA THR A 160 -14.24 6.65 -15.40
C THR A 160 -12.86 6.11 -15.06
N TRP A 161 -11.83 6.55 -15.79
CA TRP A 161 -10.45 6.23 -15.42
C TRP A 161 -10.08 6.73 -14.02
N GLN A 162 -10.71 7.81 -13.54
CA GLN A 162 -10.54 8.27 -12.17
C GLN A 162 -11.06 7.27 -11.15
N ASN A 163 -12.26 6.72 -11.38
CA ASN A 163 -12.84 5.70 -10.50
C ASN A 163 -11.97 4.44 -10.48
N MET A 164 -11.52 3.96 -11.65
CA MET A 164 -10.61 2.82 -11.72
C MET A 164 -9.33 3.09 -10.92
N ARG A 165 -8.73 4.27 -11.09
CA ARG A 165 -7.53 4.67 -10.36
C ARG A 165 -7.76 4.83 -8.86
N GLN A 166 -8.96 5.18 -8.42
CA GLN A 166 -9.31 5.32 -7.01
C GLN A 166 -9.49 3.96 -6.33
N PHE A 167 -10.21 3.05 -6.99
CA PHE A 167 -10.63 1.79 -6.40
C PHE A 167 -9.63 0.66 -6.64
N CYS A 168 -9.08 0.49 -7.85
CA CYS A 168 -8.20 -0.65 -8.15
C CYS A 168 -6.98 -0.78 -7.22
N PRO A 169 -6.12 0.25 -7.03
CA PRO A 169 -4.97 0.14 -6.13
C PRO A 169 -5.41 -0.14 -4.68
N SER A 170 -6.38 0.62 -4.18
CA SER A 170 -6.76 0.59 -2.78
C SER A 170 -7.54 -0.67 -2.40
N VAL A 171 -8.54 -1.06 -3.21
CA VAL A 171 -9.30 -2.31 -3.01
C VAL A 171 -8.41 -3.52 -3.26
N GLY A 172 -7.54 -3.45 -4.27
CA GLY A 172 -6.55 -4.50 -4.51
C GLY A 172 -5.64 -4.72 -3.31
N LEU A 173 -5.08 -3.64 -2.76
CA LEU A 173 -4.27 -3.68 -1.53
C LEU A 173 -5.06 -4.20 -0.33
N PHE A 174 -6.31 -3.76 -0.17
CA PHE A 174 -7.20 -4.24 0.90
C PHE A 174 -7.40 -5.76 0.82
N LEU A 175 -7.65 -6.30 -0.37
CA LEU A 175 -7.84 -7.74 -0.60
C LEU A 175 -6.57 -8.54 -0.30
N VAL A 176 -5.41 -8.14 -0.85
CA VAL A 176 -4.16 -8.88 -0.62
C VAL A 176 -3.74 -8.86 0.85
N THR A 177 -4.07 -7.78 1.56
CA THR A 177 -3.78 -7.65 2.99
C THR A 177 -4.73 -8.46 3.87
N CYS A 178 -6.03 -8.48 3.56
CA CYS A 178 -7.01 -9.18 4.39
C CYS A 178 -7.14 -10.68 4.09
N ILE A 179 -6.66 -11.11 2.92
CA ILE A 179 -6.82 -12.48 2.43
C ILE A 179 -5.44 -13.08 2.20
N PRO A 180 -4.72 -13.53 3.25
CA PRO A 180 -3.41 -14.17 3.09
C PRO A 180 -3.51 -15.48 2.30
N THR A 181 -2.39 -15.87 1.67
CA THR A 181 -2.32 -17.14 0.93
C THR A 181 -1.55 -18.20 1.70
N VAL A 182 -2.17 -19.36 1.93
CA VAL A 182 -1.47 -20.50 2.53
C VAL A 182 -0.42 -21.09 1.57
N PRO A 183 0.63 -21.75 2.10
CA PRO A 183 1.63 -22.44 1.29
C PRO A 183 1.00 -23.39 0.27
N PRO A 184 1.53 -23.49 -0.97
CA PRO A 184 0.97 -24.35 -2.02
C PRO A 184 0.78 -25.82 -1.64
N ALA A 185 1.54 -26.32 -0.67
CA ALA A 185 1.49 -27.70 -0.21
C ALA A 185 0.17 -28.06 0.52
N ASN A 186 -0.45 -27.08 1.19
CA ASN A 186 -1.60 -27.23 2.09
C ASN A 186 -2.89 -26.61 1.53
N ARG A 187 -2.95 -26.32 0.22
CA ARG A 187 -4.14 -25.73 -0.42
C ARG A 187 -5.19 -26.80 -0.73
N HIS A 188 -6.39 -26.67 -0.16
CA HIS A 188 -7.58 -27.37 -0.61
C HIS A 188 -8.46 -26.45 -1.46
N PHE A 189 -9.71 -26.86 -1.73
CA PHE A 189 -10.61 -26.11 -2.59
C PHE A 189 -10.87 -24.68 -2.07
N GLY A 190 -11.12 -24.52 -0.76
CA GLY A 190 -11.40 -23.21 -0.16
C GLY A 190 -10.20 -22.26 -0.20
N GLU A 191 -9.01 -22.82 -0.02
CA GLU A 191 -7.73 -22.13 -0.02
C GLU A 191 -7.34 -21.74 -1.45
N ASN A 192 -7.65 -22.57 -2.44
CA ASN A 192 -7.49 -22.19 -3.85
C ASN A 192 -8.42 -21.05 -4.24
N PHE A 193 -9.66 -21.03 -3.73
CA PHE A 193 -10.56 -19.90 -3.94
C PHE A 193 -10.05 -18.62 -3.26
N THR A 194 -9.51 -18.75 -2.05
CA THR A 194 -8.84 -17.68 -1.30
C THR A 194 -7.64 -17.11 -2.09
N VAL A 195 -6.80 -17.98 -2.65
CA VAL A 195 -5.67 -17.60 -3.51
C VAL A 195 -6.15 -16.91 -4.79
N LEU A 196 -7.25 -17.35 -5.39
CA LEU A 196 -7.84 -16.68 -6.55
C LEU A 196 -8.25 -15.24 -6.21
N LEU A 197 -8.97 -15.04 -5.10
CA LEU A 197 -9.37 -13.70 -4.65
C LEU A 197 -8.16 -12.81 -4.32
N HIS A 198 -7.17 -13.37 -3.64
CA HIS A 198 -5.90 -12.67 -3.37
C HIS A 198 -5.22 -12.25 -4.68
N THR A 199 -5.13 -13.16 -5.64
CA THR A 199 -4.50 -12.90 -6.95
C THR A 199 -5.27 -11.83 -7.73
N CYS A 200 -6.61 -11.84 -7.69
CA CYS A 200 -7.43 -10.77 -8.23
C CYS A 200 -7.10 -9.42 -7.56
N GLY A 201 -6.93 -9.41 -6.24
CA GLY A 201 -6.49 -8.23 -5.50
C GLY A 201 -5.13 -7.71 -5.97
N ALA A 202 -4.14 -8.60 -6.14
CA ALA A 202 -2.81 -8.24 -6.65
C ALA A 202 -2.85 -7.69 -8.08
N ILE A 203 -3.66 -8.29 -8.96
CA ILE A 203 -3.86 -7.80 -10.34
C ILE A 203 -4.54 -6.43 -10.35
N MET A 204 -5.56 -6.21 -9.52
CA MET A 204 -6.19 -4.90 -9.38
C MET A 204 -5.19 -3.86 -8.87
N MET A 205 -4.40 -4.23 -7.86
CA MET A 205 -3.42 -3.35 -7.22
C MET A 205 -2.32 -2.93 -8.18
N VAL A 206 -1.60 -3.88 -8.78
CA VAL A 206 -0.43 -3.60 -9.62
C VAL A 206 -0.83 -3.37 -11.07
N GLY A 207 -1.59 -4.31 -11.66
CA GLY A 207 -2.00 -4.25 -13.05
C GLY A 207 -3.02 -3.15 -13.33
N GLY A 208 -4.06 -3.05 -12.48
CA GLY A 208 -5.09 -2.02 -12.60
C GLY A 208 -4.53 -0.61 -12.40
N TYR A 209 -3.71 -0.41 -11.36
CA TYR A 209 -2.98 0.86 -11.18
C TYR A 209 -2.06 1.17 -12.35
N GLY A 210 -1.28 0.18 -12.81
CA GLY A 210 -0.33 0.37 -13.90
C GLY A 210 -1.00 0.78 -15.21
N LEU A 211 -2.13 0.17 -15.55
CA LEU A 211 -2.92 0.60 -16.70
C LEU A 211 -3.41 2.05 -16.54
N CYS A 212 -3.97 2.41 -15.39
CA CYS A 212 -4.43 3.78 -15.12
C CYS A 212 -3.28 4.80 -15.20
N GLU A 213 -2.10 4.42 -14.74
CA GLU A 213 -0.91 5.28 -14.75
C GLU A 213 -0.35 5.47 -16.15
N ILE A 214 -0.31 4.41 -16.96
CA ILE A 214 0.06 4.49 -18.38
C ILE A 214 -0.87 5.46 -19.11
N VAL A 215 -2.19 5.34 -18.93
CA VAL A 215 -3.18 6.23 -19.56
C VAL A 215 -2.97 7.68 -19.12
N ALA A 216 -2.72 7.93 -17.83
CA ALA A 216 -2.46 9.27 -17.33
C ALA A 216 -1.20 9.89 -17.95
N LEU A 217 -0.10 9.13 -18.03
CA LEU A 217 1.16 9.59 -18.61
C LEU A 217 1.06 9.80 -20.13
N GLN A 218 0.29 8.98 -20.84
CA GLN A 218 -0.01 9.16 -22.26
C GLN A 218 -0.77 10.46 -22.50
N ARG A 219 -1.83 10.73 -21.71
CA ARG A 219 -2.61 11.98 -21.83
C ARG A 219 -1.81 13.23 -21.46
N ALA A 220 -0.94 13.14 -20.45
CA ALA A 220 -0.03 14.24 -20.14
C ALA A 220 0.94 14.53 -21.30
N CYS A 221 1.40 13.50 -22.02
CA CYS A 221 2.22 13.66 -23.22
C CYS A 221 1.43 14.34 -24.35
N SER A 222 0.18 13.93 -24.59
CA SER A 222 -0.71 14.56 -25.57
C SER A 222 -0.95 16.04 -25.25
N ARG A 223 -1.26 16.37 -23.98
CA ARG A 223 -1.45 17.75 -23.52
C ARG A 223 -0.22 18.64 -23.69
N ARG A 224 0.98 18.07 -23.60
CA ARG A 224 2.22 18.83 -23.86
C ARG A 224 2.31 19.27 -25.33
N LYS A 225 1.74 18.50 -26.26
CA LYS A 225 1.73 18.82 -27.70
C LYS A 225 0.57 19.75 -28.07
N ASP A 226 -0.56 19.58 -27.40
CA ASP A 226 -1.78 20.35 -27.62
C ASP A 226 -2.33 20.88 -26.29
N THR A 227 -2.22 22.19 -26.08
CA THR A 227 -2.67 22.84 -24.84
C THR A 227 -4.18 22.79 -24.64
N THR A 228 -4.95 22.49 -25.69
CA THR A 228 -6.41 22.31 -25.64
C THR A 228 -6.80 20.90 -25.18
N ALA A 229 -5.88 19.94 -25.24
CA ALA A 229 -6.14 18.57 -24.82
C ALA A 229 -6.21 18.46 -23.28
N TRP A 230 -7.25 17.77 -22.81
CA TRP A 230 -7.44 17.48 -21.38
C TRP A 230 -6.47 16.41 -20.88
N GLY A 231 -5.86 16.64 -19.73
CA GLY A 231 -4.95 15.69 -19.10
C GLY A 231 -4.22 16.26 -17.88
N PRO A 232 -3.39 15.45 -17.20
CA PRO A 232 -2.71 15.89 -15.99
C PRO A 232 -1.65 16.97 -16.28
N ILE A 233 -1.46 17.88 -15.32
CA ILE A 233 -0.41 18.91 -15.38
C ILE A 233 0.83 18.40 -14.67
N LEU A 234 1.84 17.98 -15.44
CA LEU A 234 3.08 17.41 -14.90
C LEU A 234 4.21 18.44 -14.82
N LYS A 235 4.99 18.38 -13.74
CA LYS A 235 6.21 19.17 -13.59
C LYS A 235 7.39 18.56 -14.39
N PRO A 236 8.47 19.32 -14.63
CA PRO A 236 9.68 18.77 -15.24
C PRO A 236 10.24 17.58 -14.45
N GLY A 237 10.59 16.50 -15.14
CA GLY A 237 11.13 15.26 -14.54
C GLY A 237 10.06 14.29 -14.02
N GLU A 238 8.89 14.78 -13.61
CA GLU A 238 7.81 13.95 -13.03
C GLU A 238 7.41 12.80 -13.96
N TRP A 239 7.17 13.09 -15.25
CA TRP A 239 6.80 12.08 -16.23
C TRP A 239 7.81 10.94 -16.32
N ARG A 240 9.12 11.28 -16.33
CA ARG A 240 10.19 10.27 -16.47
C ARG A 240 10.27 9.39 -15.24
N LEU A 241 10.19 9.98 -14.04
CA LEU A 241 10.22 9.24 -12.79
C LEU A 241 9.02 8.29 -12.68
N ARG A 242 7.81 8.81 -12.92
CA ARG A 242 6.58 8.01 -12.85
C ARG A 242 6.55 6.90 -13.90
N ALA A 243 6.98 7.19 -15.13
CA ALA A 243 7.12 6.19 -16.20
C ALA A 243 8.14 5.09 -15.84
N ALA A 244 9.29 5.47 -15.27
CA ALA A 244 10.30 4.51 -14.83
C ALA A 244 9.78 3.63 -13.69
N LEU A 245 9.16 4.22 -12.67
CA LEU A 245 8.60 3.48 -11.53
C LEU A 245 7.51 2.51 -11.97
N ILE A 246 6.58 2.93 -12.83
CA ILE A 246 5.54 2.01 -13.29
C ILE A 246 6.07 0.94 -14.24
N GLY A 247 7.04 1.30 -15.09
CA GLY A 247 7.73 0.32 -15.94
C GLY A 247 8.43 -0.75 -15.10
N LEU A 248 9.19 -0.35 -14.09
CA LEU A 248 9.87 -1.27 -13.17
C LEU A 248 8.87 -2.12 -12.35
N SER A 249 7.77 -1.53 -11.89
CA SER A 249 6.70 -2.25 -11.18
C SER A 249 6.09 -3.35 -12.05
N LEU A 250 5.69 -3.02 -13.29
CA LEU A 250 5.10 -3.97 -14.24
C LEU A 250 6.11 -5.02 -14.71
N CYS A 251 7.35 -4.65 -15.00
CA CYS A 251 8.41 -5.60 -15.34
C CYS A 251 8.67 -6.58 -14.20
N SER A 252 8.70 -6.11 -12.95
CA SER A 252 8.83 -6.97 -11.78
C SER A 252 7.62 -7.88 -11.63
N GLY A 253 6.39 -7.37 -11.82
CA GLY A 253 5.18 -8.19 -11.82
C GLY A 253 5.18 -9.29 -12.88
N VAL A 254 5.67 -9.02 -14.10
CA VAL A 254 5.84 -10.05 -15.14
C VAL A 254 6.90 -11.06 -14.76
N ALA A 255 8.06 -10.60 -14.26
CA ALA A 255 9.15 -11.49 -13.83
C ALA A 255 8.70 -12.41 -12.68
N PHE A 256 7.92 -11.90 -11.73
CA PHE A 256 7.25 -12.68 -10.69
C PHE A 256 6.41 -13.81 -11.29
N GLN A 257 5.51 -13.51 -12.24
CA GLN A 257 4.67 -14.53 -12.88
C GLN A 257 5.49 -15.57 -13.65
N VAL A 258 6.56 -15.14 -14.33
CA VAL A 258 7.47 -16.04 -15.05
C VAL A 258 8.19 -16.97 -14.06
N CYS A 259 8.73 -16.45 -12.95
CA CYS A 259 9.36 -17.28 -11.92
C CYS A 259 8.36 -18.27 -11.30
N GLY A 260 7.13 -17.83 -11.00
CA GLY A 260 6.08 -18.70 -10.48
C GLY A 260 5.64 -19.79 -11.46
N PHE A 261 5.60 -19.51 -12.76
CA PHE A 261 5.33 -20.52 -13.79
C PHE A 261 6.49 -21.51 -13.95
N LEU A 262 7.73 -21.02 -13.88
CA LEU A 262 8.94 -21.83 -13.90
C LEU A 262 9.23 -22.53 -12.55
N SER A 263 8.35 -22.37 -11.56
CA SER A 263 8.54 -22.89 -10.22
C SER A 263 8.70 -24.42 -10.20
N PRO A 264 9.24 -24.98 -9.11
CA PRO A 264 9.72 -26.36 -9.07
C PRO A 264 8.68 -27.43 -9.45
N LYS A 265 7.37 -27.17 -9.30
CA LYS A 265 6.33 -28.10 -9.80
C LYS A 265 6.44 -28.36 -11.31
N THR A 266 6.85 -27.36 -12.08
CA THR A 266 7.09 -27.48 -13.52
C THR A 266 8.44 -28.15 -13.79
N VAL A 267 9.46 -27.87 -12.96
CA VAL A 267 10.82 -28.45 -13.11
C VAL A 267 10.87 -29.93 -12.69
N ASP A 268 10.15 -30.33 -11.64
CA ASP A 268 10.03 -31.72 -11.19
C ASP A 268 9.37 -32.60 -12.28
N SER A 269 8.50 -32.03 -13.11
CA SER A 269 7.94 -32.73 -14.27
C SER A 269 8.95 -33.03 -15.38
N LEU A 270 10.13 -32.38 -15.34
CA LEU A 270 11.22 -32.56 -16.31
C LEU A 270 12.25 -33.62 -15.88
N GLY A 271 12.06 -34.29 -14.74
CA GLY A 271 12.80 -35.52 -14.38
C GLY A 271 14.22 -35.33 -13.84
N THR A 272 14.59 -34.15 -13.36
CA THR A 272 15.84 -33.91 -12.60
C THR A 272 15.61 -34.09 -11.09
N ASP A 273 16.65 -34.49 -10.34
CA ASP A 273 16.64 -34.58 -8.87
C ASP A 273 15.88 -33.39 -8.25
N SER A 274 14.84 -33.67 -7.45
CA SER A 274 13.88 -32.66 -7.01
C SER A 274 14.57 -31.66 -6.07
N CYS A 275 14.92 -30.47 -6.60
CA CYS A 275 15.48 -29.38 -5.82
C CYS A 275 14.44 -28.56 -5.05
N ALA A 276 13.16 -28.96 -5.10
CA ALA A 276 12.01 -28.29 -4.50
C ALA A 276 11.94 -28.47 -2.98
N ASP A 277 11.06 -27.69 -2.32
CA ASP A 277 10.71 -27.95 -0.92
C ASP A 277 9.98 -29.29 -0.79
N VAL A 278 10.36 -30.07 0.22
CA VAL A 278 9.76 -31.38 0.50
C VAL A 278 8.75 -31.23 1.62
N TRP A 279 7.47 -31.31 1.26
CA TRP A 279 6.34 -31.23 2.20
C TRP A 279 5.71 -32.61 2.38
N VAL A 280 5.66 -33.10 3.61
CA VAL A 280 5.19 -34.46 3.93
C VAL A 280 4.09 -34.39 4.99
N VAL A 281 3.05 -35.22 4.84
CA VAL A 281 2.09 -35.44 5.93
C VAL A 281 2.79 -36.34 6.94
N PRO A 282 3.03 -35.88 8.19
CA PRO A 282 3.71 -36.68 9.17
C PRO A 282 2.98 -38.01 9.43
N SER A 283 3.73 -39.02 9.86
CA SER A 283 3.21 -40.33 10.24
C SER A 283 3.26 -40.53 11.76
N LYS A 284 2.61 -41.60 12.24
CA LYS A 284 2.72 -42.00 13.65
C LYS A 284 4.15 -42.35 14.04
N ILE A 285 4.95 -42.85 13.09
CA ILE A 285 6.36 -43.19 13.31
C ILE A 285 7.15 -41.90 13.58
N ASP A 286 6.87 -40.83 12.84
CA ASP A 286 7.53 -39.53 13.02
C ASP A 286 7.20 -38.92 14.40
N PHE A 287 5.95 -39.07 14.84
CA PHE A 287 5.52 -38.66 16.19
C PHE A 287 6.27 -39.43 17.28
N GLU A 288 6.33 -40.76 17.18
CA GLU A 288 7.05 -41.61 18.14
C GLU A 288 8.55 -41.31 18.16
N TYR A 289 9.14 -41.07 16.99
CA TYR A 289 10.54 -40.69 16.84
C TYR A 289 10.87 -39.39 17.57
N VAL A 290 10.07 -38.33 17.36
CA VAL A 290 10.27 -37.03 18.04
C VAL A 290 10.09 -37.17 19.56
N LEU A 291 9.12 -37.96 20.01
CA LEU A 291 8.87 -38.17 21.44
C LEU A 291 10.02 -38.90 22.15
N GLN A 292 10.74 -39.76 21.43
CA GLN A 292 11.87 -40.54 21.96
C GLN A 292 13.21 -39.77 21.94
N LYS A 293 13.30 -38.61 21.30
CA LYS A 293 14.55 -37.85 21.24
C LYS A 293 14.94 -37.29 22.63
N PRO A 294 16.21 -37.41 23.05
CA PRO A 294 16.70 -36.72 24.25
C PRO A 294 16.88 -35.21 23.97
N GLY A 295 16.39 -34.33 24.85
CA GLY A 295 16.54 -32.87 24.75
C GLY A 295 15.23 -32.10 24.98
N GLY A 296 15.29 -30.90 25.58
CA GLY A 296 14.09 -30.18 26.01
C GLY A 296 13.51 -29.25 24.95
N ASP A 297 12.62 -29.77 24.08
CA ASP A 297 11.43 -29.06 23.54
C ASP A 297 10.49 -29.97 22.70
N HIS A 298 10.69 -31.29 22.74
CA HIS A 298 10.00 -32.23 21.85
C HIS A 298 8.48 -32.31 22.05
N LEU A 299 7.96 -31.90 23.21
CA LEU A 299 6.53 -31.95 23.47
C LEU A 299 5.75 -30.99 22.56
N ALA A 300 6.23 -29.75 22.39
CA ALA A 300 5.57 -28.78 21.53
C ALA A 300 5.57 -29.24 20.06
N LEU A 301 6.70 -29.82 19.63
CA LEU A 301 6.84 -30.38 18.28
C LEU A 301 5.95 -31.62 18.08
N ALA A 302 5.92 -32.53 19.05
CA ALA A 302 5.06 -33.72 19.00
C ALA A 302 3.57 -33.35 18.98
N VAL A 303 3.15 -32.34 19.74
CA VAL A 303 1.77 -31.81 19.68
C VAL A 303 1.45 -31.28 18.28
N ARG A 304 2.36 -30.50 17.67
CA ARG A 304 2.20 -30.00 16.30
C ARG A 304 2.12 -31.13 15.28
N ILE A 305 2.96 -32.15 15.38
CA ILE A 305 2.92 -33.34 14.53
C ILE A 305 1.58 -34.07 14.69
N SER A 306 1.12 -34.28 15.93
CA SER A 306 -0.15 -34.96 16.19
C SER A 306 -1.34 -34.21 15.59
N GLN A 307 -1.32 -32.87 15.63
CA GLN A 307 -2.34 -32.04 14.98
C GLN A 307 -2.28 -32.19 13.46
N ALA A 308 -1.08 -32.05 12.87
CA ALA A 308 -0.89 -32.20 11.43
C ALA A 308 -1.32 -33.59 10.90
N ILE A 309 -1.09 -34.67 11.66
CA ILE A 309 -1.58 -36.02 11.34
C ILE A 309 -3.12 -36.04 11.28
N ALA A 310 -3.78 -35.45 12.27
CA ALA A 310 -5.24 -35.42 12.36
C ALA A 310 -5.87 -34.61 11.22
N ASP A 311 -5.28 -33.46 10.91
CA ASP A 311 -5.77 -32.52 9.90
C ASP A 311 -5.29 -32.87 8.48
N LYS A 312 -4.40 -33.87 8.34
CA LYS A 312 -3.68 -34.23 7.10
C LYS A 312 -2.90 -33.04 6.52
N GLU A 313 -2.42 -32.16 7.39
CA GLU A 313 -1.59 -31.01 7.03
C GLU A 313 -0.16 -31.49 6.72
N LYS A 314 0.44 -30.95 5.67
CA LYS A 314 1.84 -31.23 5.36
C LYS A 314 2.74 -30.29 6.13
N LEU A 315 3.79 -30.86 6.71
CA LEU A 315 4.88 -30.13 7.35
C LEU A 315 6.14 -30.18 6.47
N LEU A 316 7.00 -29.18 6.62
CA LEU A 316 8.21 -29.02 5.83
C LEU A 316 9.32 -29.94 6.35
N LEU A 317 9.76 -30.90 5.54
CA LEU A 317 10.83 -31.85 5.85
C LEU A 317 12.20 -31.34 5.40
N ASP A 318 12.25 -30.79 4.19
CA ASP A 318 13.45 -30.25 3.56
C ASP A 318 13.11 -29.01 2.73
N THR A 319 14.06 -28.08 2.61
CA THR A 319 13.89 -26.84 1.87
C THR A 319 14.47 -26.95 0.46
N ALA A 320 14.00 -26.08 -0.42
CA ALA A 320 14.54 -26.00 -1.77
C ALA A 320 16.04 -25.64 -1.77
N HIS A 321 16.77 -26.15 -2.76
CA HIS A 321 18.18 -25.84 -3.01
C HIS A 321 18.44 -25.55 -4.50
N GLY A 322 19.68 -25.19 -4.83
CA GLY A 322 20.11 -24.99 -6.22
C GLY A 322 19.25 -23.99 -7.02
N SER A 323 18.82 -24.39 -8.22
CA SER A 323 18.02 -23.55 -9.12
C SER A 323 16.61 -23.27 -8.59
N CYS A 324 15.98 -24.24 -7.92
CA CYS A 324 14.67 -24.08 -7.30
C CYS A 324 14.68 -22.97 -6.25
N LEU A 325 15.69 -22.97 -5.35
CA LEU A 325 15.87 -21.93 -4.34
C LEU A 325 16.11 -20.55 -4.97
N LEU A 326 16.94 -20.48 -6.03
CA LEU A 326 17.18 -19.23 -6.74
C LEU A 326 15.88 -18.68 -7.36
N LEU A 327 15.10 -19.51 -8.05
CA LEU A 327 13.83 -19.10 -8.65
C LEU A 327 12.84 -18.62 -7.59
N LYS A 328 12.73 -19.34 -6.47
CA LYS A 328 11.88 -18.99 -5.32
C LYS A 328 12.28 -17.63 -4.73
N THR A 329 13.58 -17.41 -4.55
CA THR A 329 14.12 -16.15 -4.04
C THR A 329 13.87 -14.99 -5.02
N LEU A 330 14.04 -15.22 -6.32
CA LEU A 330 13.76 -14.22 -7.35
C LEU A 330 12.28 -13.86 -7.42
N GLU A 331 11.39 -14.86 -7.38
CA GLU A 331 9.94 -14.66 -7.36
C GLU A 331 9.53 -13.74 -6.21
N TYR A 332 9.97 -14.07 -4.99
CA TYR A 332 9.74 -13.26 -3.81
C TYR A 332 10.18 -11.80 -3.99
N TRP A 333 11.39 -11.58 -4.49
CA TRP A 333 11.94 -10.24 -4.67
C TRP A 333 11.28 -9.44 -5.79
N PHE A 334 10.85 -10.11 -6.86
CA PHE A 334 10.08 -9.46 -7.92
C PHE A 334 8.72 -9.01 -7.42
N GLU A 335 8.07 -9.78 -6.54
CA GLU A 335 6.83 -9.35 -5.90
C GLU A 335 7.04 -8.14 -4.98
N VAL A 336 8.04 -8.19 -4.08
CA VAL A 336 8.41 -7.07 -3.21
C VAL A 336 8.70 -5.82 -4.04
N SER A 337 9.51 -5.96 -5.10
CA SER A 337 9.89 -4.86 -5.99
C SER A 337 8.69 -4.28 -6.72
N ALA A 338 7.78 -5.12 -7.21
CA ALA A 338 6.55 -4.68 -7.86
C ALA A 338 5.73 -3.76 -6.93
N GLY A 339 5.55 -4.17 -5.67
CA GLY A 339 4.89 -3.37 -4.63
C GLY A 339 5.64 -2.07 -4.31
N LEU A 340 6.95 -2.15 -4.05
CA LEU A 340 7.78 -0.97 -3.72
C LEU A 340 7.77 0.08 -4.83
N PHE A 341 7.89 -0.32 -6.10
CA PHE A 341 7.84 0.62 -7.22
C PHE A 341 6.44 1.21 -7.45
N MET A 342 5.37 0.42 -7.23
CA MET A 342 4.00 0.91 -7.31
C MET A 342 3.73 1.98 -6.22
N VAL A 343 4.15 1.73 -4.98
CA VAL A 343 4.05 2.70 -3.89
C VAL A 343 4.96 3.91 -4.14
N GLY A 344 6.18 3.68 -4.65
CA GLY A 344 7.07 4.75 -5.07
C GLY A 344 6.44 5.68 -6.10
N SER A 345 5.60 5.15 -6.99
CA SER A 345 4.83 5.94 -7.95
C SER A 345 3.80 6.86 -7.26
N HIS A 346 3.13 6.39 -6.20
CA HIS A 346 2.24 7.22 -5.37
C HIS A 346 3.01 8.32 -4.62
N LEU A 347 4.20 8.00 -4.07
CA LEU A 347 5.09 9.00 -3.47
C LEU A 347 5.56 10.04 -4.48
N ALA A 348 5.83 9.64 -5.73
CA ALA A 348 6.18 10.57 -6.80
C ALA A 348 5.01 11.53 -7.12
N ILE A 349 3.78 11.02 -7.18
CA ILE A 349 2.57 11.85 -7.35
C ILE A 349 2.46 12.87 -6.23
N TRP A 350 2.58 12.44 -4.97
CA TRP A 350 2.57 13.32 -3.82
C TRP A 350 3.70 14.37 -3.89
N TRP A 351 4.91 13.95 -4.23
CA TRP A 351 6.07 14.84 -4.30
C TRP A 351 5.90 15.91 -5.39
N TYR A 352 5.33 15.58 -6.54
CA TYR A 352 5.19 16.56 -7.61
C TYR A 352 3.90 17.38 -7.57
N CYS A 353 2.88 16.97 -6.81
CA CYS A 353 1.63 17.74 -6.73
C CYS A 353 1.88 19.17 -6.22
N PRO A 354 1.34 20.21 -6.88
CA PRO A 354 1.38 21.58 -6.36
C PRO A 354 0.56 21.73 -5.07
N GLU A 355 -0.49 20.93 -4.90
CA GLU A 355 -1.44 20.99 -3.78
C GLU A 355 -0.78 20.79 -2.41
N ARG A 356 0.38 20.12 -2.34
CA ARG A 356 1.13 19.98 -1.07
C ARG A 356 1.62 21.28 -0.46
N ARG A 357 1.57 22.37 -1.22
CA ARG A 357 1.96 23.72 -0.78
C ARG A 357 0.75 24.64 -0.62
N LEU A 358 -0.47 24.12 -0.66
CA LEU A 358 -1.67 24.91 -0.39
C LEU A 358 -1.67 25.34 1.08
N ASP A 359 -1.58 26.65 1.26
CA ASP A 359 -1.80 27.27 2.54
C ASP A 359 -3.26 27.73 2.61
N LEU A 360 -3.98 27.24 3.62
CA LEU A 360 -5.39 27.58 3.79
C LEU A 360 -5.47 28.66 4.86
N PRO A 361 -6.30 29.69 4.69
CA PRO A 361 -6.49 30.68 5.73
C PRO A 361 -7.02 30.00 7.01
N GLU A 362 -6.37 30.24 8.15
CA GLU A 362 -6.76 29.67 9.44
C GLU A 362 -8.19 30.08 9.86
N LYS A 363 -8.63 31.25 9.42
CA LYS A 363 -9.97 31.77 9.66
C LYS A 363 -10.73 31.82 8.34
N LEU A 364 -11.85 31.09 8.26
CA LEU A 364 -12.80 31.33 7.18
C LEU A 364 -13.33 32.77 7.30
N PRO A 365 -13.54 33.46 6.17
CA PRO A 365 -14.38 34.64 6.12
C PRO A 365 -15.73 34.35 6.78
N GLU A 366 -16.22 35.25 7.64
CA GLU A 366 -17.49 35.06 8.37
C GLU A 366 -18.68 34.78 7.42
N LEU A 367 -18.64 35.33 6.21
CA LEU A 367 -19.62 35.07 5.16
C LEU A 367 -19.60 33.60 4.69
N ALA A 368 -18.42 33.01 4.49
CA ALA A 368 -18.28 31.60 4.14
C ALA A 368 -18.72 30.68 5.31
N LYS A 369 -18.46 31.08 6.57
CA LYS A 369 -18.97 30.36 7.75
C LYS A 369 -20.50 30.35 7.83
N ARG A 370 -21.14 31.46 7.46
CA ARG A 370 -22.61 31.56 7.45
C ARG A 370 -23.21 30.66 6.37
N GLU A 371 -22.59 30.60 5.20
CA GLU A 371 -23.09 29.78 4.09
C GLU A 371 -22.87 28.28 4.32
N LEU A 372 -21.72 27.87 4.86
CA LEU A 372 -21.50 26.47 5.27
C LEU A 372 -22.52 26.01 6.32
N ARG A 373 -22.90 26.88 7.28
CA ARG A 373 -23.99 26.59 8.23
C ARG A 373 -25.33 26.41 7.53
N ARG A 374 -25.65 27.23 6.53
CA ARG A 374 -26.87 27.08 5.73
C ARG A 374 -26.92 25.75 5.00
N GLN A 375 -25.79 25.28 4.48
CA GLN A 375 -25.67 23.99 3.79
C GLN A 375 -25.63 22.78 4.73
N GLY A 376 -25.79 22.98 6.05
CA GLY A 376 -25.85 21.89 7.03
C GLY A 376 -24.48 21.33 7.42
N TYR A 377 -23.36 21.98 7.05
CA TYR A 377 -22.05 21.57 7.52
C TYR A 377 -21.83 22.04 8.98
N PRO A 378 -21.52 21.14 9.92
CA PRO A 378 -21.24 21.52 11.30
C PRO A 378 -19.93 22.33 11.36
N THR A 379 -20.03 23.61 11.72
CA THR A 379 -18.86 24.51 11.84
C THR A 379 -17.94 24.18 13.02
N SER A 380 -18.36 23.27 13.92
CA SER A 380 -17.56 22.82 15.05
C SER A 380 -16.29 22.05 14.65
N PHE A 381 -16.24 21.49 13.43
CA PHE A 381 -15.04 20.79 12.93
C PHE A 381 -13.95 21.72 12.37
N ILE A 382 -14.22 23.02 12.24
CA ILE A 382 -13.36 23.98 11.53
C ILE A 382 -12.32 24.62 12.47
N CYS A 383 -12.50 24.50 13.79
CA CYS A 383 -11.52 24.97 14.79
C CYS A 383 -10.62 23.83 15.28
N TRP A 384 -9.93 23.13 14.37
CA TRP A 384 -8.76 22.32 14.72
C TRP A 384 -7.53 23.21 14.64
N GLY A 385 -7.23 24.02 15.66
CA GLY A 385 -6.04 24.87 15.56
C GLY A 385 -5.66 25.83 16.68
N THR A 386 -6.50 26.13 17.67
CA THR A 386 -6.05 26.95 18.81
C THR A 386 -6.48 26.30 20.09
N GLY A 387 -5.49 25.93 20.90
CA GLY A 387 -5.70 25.66 22.31
C GLY A 387 -6.49 26.81 22.94
N SER A 388 -7.39 26.42 23.83
CA SER A 388 -7.97 27.23 24.90
C SER A 388 -7.41 28.66 25.03
N ASP A 389 -8.13 29.61 24.44
CA ASP A 389 -8.32 30.92 25.08
C ASP A 389 -9.67 30.83 25.82
N PRO A 390 -9.67 30.61 27.14
CA PRO A 390 -10.88 30.61 27.93
C PRO A 390 -11.11 32.02 28.44
N GLU A 391 -11.52 32.96 27.60
CA GLU A 391 -12.03 34.23 28.12
C GLU A 391 -12.90 34.99 27.11
N ALA A 392 -14.06 35.44 27.61
CA ALA A 392 -15.04 36.34 27.01
C ALA A 392 -16.02 35.67 26.01
N VAL A 393 -17.35 35.74 26.14
CA VAL A 393 -18.21 36.77 26.73
C VAL A 393 -19.54 36.12 27.16
N SER A 394 -19.93 36.27 28.43
CA SER A 394 -21.32 36.20 28.87
C SER A 394 -21.93 37.59 28.74
N SER A 395 -22.74 37.82 27.70
CA SER A 395 -23.64 38.97 27.62
C SER A 395 -25.06 38.45 27.63
N SER A 396 -25.69 38.59 28.79
CA SER A 396 -27.14 38.54 28.98
C SER A 396 -27.80 39.63 28.14
N GLU A 397 -28.51 39.25 27.08
CA GLU A 397 -29.58 40.07 26.52
C GLU A 397 -30.86 39.75 27.30
N GLU A 398 -31.22 40.67 28.19
CA GLU A 398 -32.58 40.80 28.69
C GLU A 398 -33.44 41.37 27.55
N ASP A 399 -34.56 40.69 27.29
CA ASP A 399 -35.61 41.07 26.36
C ASP A 399 -36.75 41.74 27.15
N PRO A 400 -37.03 43.05 26.97
CA PRO A 400 -38.17 43.66 27.59
C PRO A 400 -39.05 44.36 26.55
N THR A 401 -39.86 43.62 25.79
CA THR A 401 -41.13 44.17 25.27
C THR A 401 -42.05 43.05 24.77
N ASN A 402 -43.05 42.69 25.58
CA ASN A 402 -44.27 42.06 25.08
C ASN A 402 -45.47 42.55 25.90
N GLU A 403 -45.96 43.74 25.57
CA GLU A 403 -47.31 44.20 25.87
C GLU A 403 -47.92 44.82 24.60
N CYS A 404 -49.21 44.55 24.40
CA CYS A 404 -50.15 45.08 23.37
C CYS A 404 -50.28 44.28 22.05
N ASN A 405 -51.04 43.18 22.07
CA ASN A 405 -52.46 43.09 21.67
C ASN A 405 -52.94 41.63 21.60
#